data_AF-K3V9V4-F1
#
_entry.id   AF-K3V9V4-F1
#
_cell.length_a   1.000
_cell.length_b   1.000
_cell.length_c   1.000
_cell.angle_alpha   90.00
_cell.angle_beta   90.00
_cell.angle_gamma   90.00
#
_symmetry.space_group_name_H-M   'P 1'
#
loop_
_entity.id
_entity.type
_entity.pdbx_description
1 polymer ?
#
loop_
_entity_poly.entity_id
_entity_poly.type
_entity_poly.pdbx_seq_one_letter_code
_entity_poly.pdbx_strand_id
1 'polypeptide(L)'
;MTSEAYDRWLKDAEPWAVEDDWNPEEYLKWVTRLNEAKANLDDKFAEVDAWLLGQSFQMSEKHHDAIMKSRPNGDYGNVNNYDISKLFVRPIIAYTFYQRNTFEEIPEKSLVKRVQTHLSALGIPMMDIDVAQMLQYAADGVPVEEAVEKHLRDYVKKIRESADVAKSYDHYGLGYDTCILVSRLQQTRVNGGPVDRSKIAQIFNDINADRVKEGHKPREESMLKNIEAAFSDDDKMELWLKRCAEPMVRNDDGDNHAATALEVLIDAGDLKTLVGWSVTQEREQCSWEATIGPAVKALRRLGRTSAGKDMQKLAEYAKAHQKPVKV
;
A
#
# COMPACT_ATOMS: atom_id res chain seq x y z
N MET A 1 -19.79 -5.53 -31.08
CA MET A 1 -19.12 -6.38 -30.07
C MET A 1 -19.17 -5.65 -28.74
N THR A 2 -20.29 -5.78 -28.06
CA THR A 2 -20.54 -5.24 -26.71
C THR A 2 -19.96 -6.23 -25.71
N SER A 3 -19.02 -5.79 -24.88
CA SER A 3 -18.27 -6.68 -23.99
C SER A 3 -19.18 -7.26 -22.91
N GLU A 4 -19.09 -8.58 -22.74
CA GLU A 4 -19.75 -9.35 -21.67
C GLU A 4 -19.47 -8.78 -20.27
N ALA A 5 -18.36 -8.04 -20.13
CA ALA A 5 -18.05 -7.28 -18.93
C ALA A 5 -19.16 -6.28 -18.58
N TYR A 6 -19.73 -5.53 -19.53
CA TYR A 6 -20.76 -4.53 -19.24
C TYR A 6 -22.16 -5.12 -19.02
N ASP A 7 -22.50 -6.23 -19.67
CA ASP A 7 -23.82 -6.87 -19.52
C ASP A 7 -24.05 -7.40 -18.10
N ARG A 8 -22.99 -7.77 -17.39
CA ARG A 8 -23.07 -8.19 -15.97
C ARG A 8 -23.51 -7.05 -15.04
N TRP A 9 -23.18 -5.80 -15.34
CA TRP A 9 -23.41 -4.60 -14.49
C TRP A 9 -24.64 -3.78 -14.87
N LEU A 10 -25.35 -4.17 -15.93
CA LEU A 10 -26.50 -3.43 -16.46
C LEU A 10 -27.78 -4.27 -16.51
N LYS A 11 -27.71 -5.54 -16.09
CA LYS A 11 -28.74 -6.56 -16.28
C LYS A 11 -30.10 -6.20 -15.68
N ASP A 12 -30.11 -5.43 -14.59
CA ASP A 12 -31.33 -5.02 -13.87
C ASP A 12 -31.63 -3.51 -14.01
N ALA A 13 -30.96 -2.83 -14.93
CA ALA A 13 -31.25 -1.43 -15.19
C ALA A 13 -32.60 -1.29 -15.93
N GLU A 14 -33.57 -0.57 -15.34
CA GLU A 14 -34.81 -0.25 -16.04
C GLU A 14 -34.50 0.39 -17.41
N PRO A 15 -35.14 -0.07 -18.50
CA PRO A 15 -35.01 0.58 -19.80
C PRO A 15 -35.78 1.89 -19.79
N TRP A 16 -35.05 3.02 -19.72
CA TRP A 16 -35.65 4.35 -19.83
C TRP A 16 -35.89 4.71 -21.31
N ALA A 17 -37.09 5.20 -21.61
CA ALA A 17 -37.55 5.53 -22.96
C ALA A 17 -36.66 6.60 -23.64
N VAL A 18 -36.52 6.47 -24.97
CA VAL A 18 -35.78 7.39 -25.82
C VAL A 18 -36.63 8.62 -26.10
N GLU A 19 -36.32 9.73 -25.44
CA GLU A 19 -36.78 11.07 -25.82
C GLU A 19 -35.61 11.89 -26.39
N ASP A 20 -35.92 12.69 -27.41
CA ASP A 20 -35.05 13.33 -28.41
C ASP A 20 -34.37 14.63 -27.89
N ASP A 21 -34.00 14.67 -26.61
CA ASP A 21 -33.57 15.89 -25.89
C ASP A 21 -32.05 15.91 -25.64
N TRP A 22 -31.25 16.14 -26.68
CA TRP A 22 -29.81 16.37 -26.47
C TRP A 22 -29.55 17.76 -25.85
N ASN A 23 -29.07 17.80 -24.60
CA ASN A 23 -28.72 19.02 -23.87
C ASN A 23 -27.24 19.01 -23.38
N PRO A 24 -26.37 19.90 -23.90
CA PRO A 24 -24.99 20.10 -23.43
C PRO A 24 -24.84 20.38 -21.93
N GLU A 25 -25.78 21.12 -21.34
CA GLU A 25 -25.75 21.45 -19.91
C GLU A 25 -25.99 20.22 -19.06
N GLU A 26 -26.90 19.34 -19.52
CA GLU A 26 -27.22 18.10 -18.85
C GLU A 26 -26.04 17.13 -18.92
N TYR A 27 -25.36 17.06 -20.06
CA TYR A 27 -24.13 16.28 -20.22
C TYR A 27 -23.06 16.71 -19.21
N LEU A 28 -22.76 18.01 -19.10
CA LEU A 28 -21.76 18.50 -18.16
C LEU A 28 -22.19 18.33 -16.69
N LYS A 29 -23.48 18.49 -16.36
CA LYS A 29 -24.00 18.16 -15.02
C LYS A 29 -23.73 16.71 -14.65
N TRP A 30 -23.94 15.78 -15.57
CA TRP A 30 -23.65 14.36 -15.34
C TRP A 30 -22.16 14.04 -15.27
N VAL A 31 -21.31 14.75 -16.02
CA VAL A 31 -19.85 14.65 -15.87
C VAL A 31 -19.42 15.11 -14.47
N THR A 32 -19.95 16.24 -13.98
CA THR A 32 -19.67 16.71 -12.61
C THR A 32 -20.15 15.72 -11.57
N ARG A 33 -21.38 15.21 -11.69
CA ARG A 33 -21.93 14.18 -10.79
C ARG A 33 -21.11 12.89 -10.83
N LEU A 34 -20.60 12.50 -11.99
CA LEU A 34 -19.71 11.35 -12.12
C LEU A 34 -18.41 11.57 -11.33
N ASN A 35 -17.80 12.75 -11.43
CA ASN A 35 -16.60 13.09 -10.67
C ASN A 35 -16.86 13.13 -9.16
N GLU A 36 -17.98 13.71 -8.73
CA GLU A 36 -18.41 13.72 -7.31
C GLU A 36 -18.67 12.31 -6.79
N ALA A 37 -19.36 11.46 -7.56
CA ALA A 37 -19.63 10.07 -7.21
C ALA A 37 -18.34 9.25 -7.08
N LYS A 38 -17.34 9.51 -7.94
CA LYS A 38 -16.01 8.91 -7.83
C LYS A 38 -15.29 9.34 -6.55
N ALA A 39 -15.23 10.64 -6.28
CA ALA A 39 -14.60 11.16 -5.07
C ALA A 39 -15.27 10.59 -3.79
N ASN A 40 -16.60 10.56 -3.75
CA ASN A 40 -17.34 9.99 -2.62
C ASN A 40 -17.06 8.48 -2.46
N LEU A 41 -16.88 7.74 -3.56
CA LEU A 41 -16.54 6.32 -3.51
C LEU A 41 -15.11 6.09 -3.01
N ASP A 42 -14.15 6.93 -3.42
CA ASP A 42 -12.77 6.90 -2.93
C ASP A 42 -12.73 7.16 -1.41
N ASP A 43 -13.49 8.14 -0.93
CA ASP A 43 -13.64 8.42 0.50
C ASP A 43 -14.23 7.21 1.26
N LYS A 44 -15.24 6.55 0.67
CA LYS A 44 -15.84 5.34 1.25
C LYS A 44 -14.85 4.17 1.34
N PHE A 45 -14.03 3.98 0.31
CA PHE A 45 -12.96 2.98 0.37
C PHE A 45 -11.97 3.29 1.50
N ALA A 46 -11.56 4.55 1.66
CA ALA A 46 -10.67 4.95 2.74
C ALA A 46 -11.32 4.73 4.13
N GLU A 47 -12.61 5.01 4.29
CA GLU A 47 -13.36 4.75 5.53
C GLU A 47 -13.41 3.25 5.88
N VAL A 48 -13.72 2.40 4.90
CA VAL A 48 -13.76 0.93 5.08
C VAL A 48 -12.38 0.40 5.46
N ASP A 49 -11.32 0.87 4.80
CA ASP A 49 -9.96 0.44 5.07
C ASP A 49 -9.46 0.90 6.46
N ALA A 50 -9.81 2.12 6.87
CA ALA A 50 -9.51 2.63 8.21
C ALA A 50 -10.28 1.85 9.29
N TRP A 51 -11.53 1.48 9.02
CA TRP A 51 -12.32 0.62 9.90
C TRP A 51 -11.69 -0.77 10.04
N LEU A 52 -11.24 -1.37 8.92
CA LEU A 52 -10.58 -2.67 8.91
C LEU A 52 -9.28 -2.66 9.73
N LEU A 53 -8.51 -1.57 9.67
CA LEU A 53 -7.35 -1.36 10.53
C LEU A 53 -7.73 -1.33 12.02
N GLY A 54 -8.83 -0.65 12.37
CA GLY A 54 -9.38 -0.64 13.72
C GLY A 54 -9.80 -2.02 14.22
N GLN A 55 -10.39 -2.85 13.34
CA GLN A 55 -10.75 -4.23 13.66
C GLN A 55 -9.53 -5.13 13.89
N SER A 56 -8.51 -5.01 13.03
CA SER A 56 -7.24 -5.73 13.19
C SER A 56 -6.54 -5.38 14.51
N PHE A 57 -6.63 -4.13 14.95
CA PHE A 57 -6.14 -3.70 16.26
C PHE A 57 -6.83 -4.41 17.42
N GLN A 58 -8.17 -4.48 17.40
CA GLN A 58 -8.92 -5.19 18.43
C GLN A 58 -8.58 -6.69 18.47
N MET A 59 -8.32 -7.32 17.31
CA MET A 59 -7.84 -8.70 17.23
C MET A 59 -6.44 -8.84 17.86
N SER A 60 -5.50 -7.97 17.50
CA SER A 60 -4.16 -7.97 18.08
C SER A 60 -4.18 -7.77 19.60
N GLU A 61 -5.08 -6.93 20.13
CA GLU A 61 -5.27 -6.75 21.57
C GLU A 61 -5.81 -8.00 22.26
N LYS A 62 -6.81 -8.66 21.67
CA LYS A 62 -7.36 -9.92 22.19
C LYS A 62 -6.30 -11.01 22.31
N HIS A 63 -5.37 -11.05 21.37
CA HIS A 63 -4.27 -12.02 21.34
C HIS A 63 -3.00 -11.54 22.06
N HIS A 64 -3.03 -10.37 22.70
CA HIS A 64 -1.86 -9.74 23.31
C HIS A 64 -1.14 -10.68 24.29
N ASP A 65 -1.85 -11.32 25.22
CA ASP A 65 -1.25 -12.24 26.19
C ASP A 65 -0.54 -13.43 25.52
N ALA A 66 -1.11 -13.97 24.45
CA ALA A 66 -0.50 -15.07 23.70
C ALA A 66 0.75 -14.60 22.92
N ILE A 67 0.68 -13.40 22.33
CA ILE A 67 1.81 -12.75 21.66
C ILE A 67 2.95 -12.46 22.64
N MET A 68 2.63 -12.03 23.86
CA MET A 68 3.65 -11.80 24.91
C MET A 68 4.30 -13.12 25.37
N LYS A 69 3.55 -14.22 25.45
CA LYS A 69 4.03 -15.54 25.94
C LYS A 69 4.81 -16.37 24.91
N SER A 70 4.60 -16.16 23.61
CA SER A 70 5.21 -16.93 22.52
C SER A 70 6.62 -16.47 22.14
N ARG A 71 7.26 -15.61 22.95
CA ARG A 71 8.53 -14.97 22.61
C ARG A 71 9.73 -15.85 22.92
N PRO A 72 10.72 -15.96 22.01
CA PRO A 72 11.87 -16.84 22.18
C PRO A 72 12.85 -16.44 23.31
N ASN A 73 12.85 -15.18 23.77
CA ASN A 73 13.90 -14.68 24.69
C ASN A 73 13.40 -14.05 26.00
N GLY A 74 12.10 -14.14 26.32
CA GLY A 74 11.56 -13.64 27.59
C GLY A 74 11.69 -12.12 27.82
N ASP A 75 12.15 -11.36 26.83
CA ASP A 75 12.21 -9.90 26.92
C ASP A 75 10.82 -9.30 26.66
N TYR A 76 10.32 -8.55 27.64
CA TYR A 76 8.96 -8.00 27.68
C TYR A 76 8.85 -6.66 26.93
N GLY A 77 9.74 -6.38 25.98
CA GLY A 77 9.69 -5.16 25.16
C GLY A 77 8.31 -4.90 24.56
N ASN A 78 7.90 -3.63 24.49
CA ASN A 78 6.56 -3.21 24.06
C ASN A 78 6.32 -3.60 22.59
N VAL A 79 5.59 -4.69 22.37
CA VAL A 79 5.00 -4.97 21.07
C VAL A 79 3.93 -3.92 20.83
N ASN A 80 4.05 -3.22 19.70
CA ASN A 80 3.06 -2.26 19.29
C ASN A 80 1.97 -2.99 18.50
N ASN A 81 0.85 -3.31 19.15
CA ASN A 81 -0.32 -3.92 18.51
C ASN A 81 -0.77 -3.11 17.28
N TYR A 82 -0.60 -1.79 17.30
CA TYR A 82 -0.89 -0.95 16.14
C TYR A 82 0.02 -1.29 14.95
N ASP A 83 1.32 -1.47 15.16
CA ASP A 83 2.25 -1.81 14.08
C ASP A 83 1.95 -3.20 13.48
N ILE A 84 1.60 -4.18 14.33
CA ILE A 84 1.16 -5.51 13.87
C ILE A 84 -0.09 -5.41 13.01
N SER A 85 -1.07 -4.61 13.47
CA SER A 85 -2.36 -4.47 12.78
C SER A 85 -2.18 -3.92 11.37
N LYS A 86 -1.27 -2.97 11.19
CA LYS A 86 -0.91 -2.39 9.90
C LYS A 86 -0.27 -3.42 8.97
N LEU A 87 0.68 -4.20 9.48
CA LEU A 87 1.34 -5.27 8.71
C LEU A 87 0.34 -6.34 8.27
N PHE A 88 -0.63 -6.66 9.13
CA PHE A 88 -1.66 -7.66 8.89
C PHE A 88 -2.70 -7.21 7.85
N VAL A 89 -3.05 -5.91 7.83
CA VAL A 89 -4.11 -5.35 6.97
C VAL A 89 -3.61 -4.92 5.59
N ARG A 90 -2.40 -4.35 5.47
CA ARG A 90 -1.90 -3.81 4.21
C ARG A 90 -1.95 -4.79 3.01
N PRO A 91 -1.66 -6.10 3.12
CA PRO A 91 -1.80 -7.01 1.98
C PRO A 91 -3.27 -7.27 1.59
N ILE A 92 -4.21 -7.21 2.54
CA ILE A 92 -5.65 -7.35 2.25
C ILE A 92 -6.09 -6.20 1.36
N ILE A 93 -5.78 -4.96 1.77
CA ILE A 93 -6.14 -3.75 1.01
C ILE A 93 -5.44 -3.74 -0.37
N ALA A 94 -4.16 -4.11 -0.43
CA ALA A 94 -3.43 -4.17 -1.69
C ALA A 94 -4.07 -5.15 -2.68
N TYR A 95 -4.52 -6.31 -2.18
CA TYR A 95 -5.24 -7.31 -2.97
C TYR A 95 -6.60 -6.80 -3.45
N THR A 96 -7.43 -6.25 -2.54
CA THR A 96 -8.79 -5.81 -2.90
C THR A 96 -8.79 -4.61 -3.85
N PHE A 97 -7.70 -3.82 -3.87
CA PHE A 97 -7.52 -2.74 -4.83
C PHE A 97 -7.60 -3.18 -6.30
N TYR A 98 -7.27 -4.43 -6.61
CA TYR A 98 -7.47 -4.98 -7.96
C TYR A 98 -8.95 -4.99 -8.35
N GLN A 99 -9.83 -5.37 -7.43
CA GLN A 99 -11.28 -5.35 -7.66
C GLN A 99 -11.82 -3.91 -7.79
N ARG A 100 -11.22 -2.96 -7.07
CA ARG A 100 -11.51 -1.52 -7.24
C ARG A 100 -11.09 -1.02 -8.63
N ASN A 101 -9.96 -1.53 -9.14
CA ASN A 101 -9.35 -1.14 -10.41
C ASN A 101 -10.06 -1.70 -11.65
N THR A 102 -10.76 -2.83 -11.58
CA THR A 102 -11.42 -3.44 -12.75
C THR A 102 -12.55 -2.59 -13.38
N PHE A 103 -12.83 -1.40 -12.85
CA PHE A 103 -13.90 -0.49 -13.31
C PHE A 103 -13.42 0.85 -13.86
N GLU A 104 -12.15 1.21 -13.65
CA GLU A 104 -11.50 2.34 -14.32
C GLU A 104 -10.46 1.74 -15.27
N GLU A 105 -10.51 2.04 -16.58
CA GLU A 105 -9.41 1.68 -17.49
C GLU A 105 -8.17 2.49 -17.12
N ILE A 106 -7.41 1.98 -16.15
CA ILE A 106 -6.19 2.61 -15.64
C ILE A 106 -4.99 1.82 -16.17
N PRO A 107 -3.96 2.49 -16.72
CA PRO A 107 -2.71 1.82 -17.09
C PRO A 107 -2.08 1.13 -15.88
N GLU A 108 -1.70 -0.15 -16.00
CA GLU A 108 -1.14 -0.98 -14.92
C GLU A 108 0.03 -0.32 -14.15
N LYS A 109 0.87 0.44 -14.86
CA LYS A 109 1.99 1.20 -14.25
C LYS A 109 1.55 2.25 -13.24
N SER A 110 0.33 2.76 -13.34
CA SER A 110 -0.23 3.72 -12.37
C SER A 110 -0.98 3.04 -11.22
N LEU A 111 -1.28 1.74 -11.32
CA LEU A 111 -2.03 1.01 -10.29
C LEU A 111 -1.19 0.80 -9.04
N VAL A 112 0.02 0.26 -9.17
CA VAL A 112 0.96 0.06 -8.05
C VAL A 112 1.15 1.37 -7.27
N LYS A 113 1.35 2.48 -8.00
CA LYS A 113 1.56 3.79 -7.38
C LYS A 113 0.31 4.32 -6.65
N ARG A 114 -0.88 4.08 -7.20
CA ARG A 114 -2.15 4.43 -6.53
C ARG A 114 -2.33 3.65 -5.24
N VAL A 115 -2.13 2.33 -5.26
CA VAL A 115 -2.18 1.48 -4.05
C VAL A 115 -1.19 1.98 -3.02
N GLN A 116 0.06 2.25 -3.40
CA GLN A 116 1.06 2.80 -2.49
C GLN A 116 0.62 4.14 -1.87
N THR A 117 0.04 5.02 -2.67
CA THR A 117 -0.38 6.35 -2.22
C THR A 117 -1.52 6.23 -1.22
N HIS A 118 -2.48 5.35 -1.49
CA HIS A 118 -3.58 5.02 -0.59
C HIS A 118 -3.10 4.41 0.73
N LEU A 119 -2.27 3.37 0.67
CA LEU A 119 -1.68 2.73 1.85
C LEU A 119 -0.83 3.72 2.67
N SER A 120 -0.09 4.61 2.01
CA SER A 120 0.70 5.64 2.69
C SER A 120 -0.16 6.69 3.38
N ALA A 121 -1.28 7.10 2.75
CA ALA A 121 -2.25 8.02 3.36
C ALA A 121 -2.91 7.43 4.61
N LEU A 122 -3.08 6.11 4.66
CA LEU A 122 -3.53 5.36 5.83
C LEU A 122 -2.41 5.06 6.85
N GLY A 123 -1.15 5.44 6.56
CA GLY A 123 -0.01 5.19 7.44
C GLY A 123 0.43 3.73 7.52
N ILE A 124 0.16 2.94 6.48
CA ILE A 124 0.42 1.50 6.36
C ILE A 124 1.22 1.13 5.10
N PRO A 125 2.38 1.77 4.86
CA PRO A 125 3.13 1.61 3.61
C PRO A 125 3.52 0.16 3.31
N MET A 126 3.65 -0.15 2.02
CA MET A 126 4.01 -1.45 1.47
C MET A 126 4.96 -1.27 0.27
N MET A 127 5.90 -2.21 0.09
CA MET A 127 6.86 -2.17 -1.01
C MET A 127 6.17 -2.29 -2.37
N ASP A 128 6.71 -1.61 -3.39
CA ASP A 128 6.21 -1.69 -4.77
C ASP A 128 6.09 -3.14 -5.28
N ILE A 129 7.12 -3.95 -5.01
CA ILE A 129 7.17 -5.34 -5.45
C ILE A 129 6.09 -6.20 -4.77
N ASP A 130 5.84 -5.97 -3.48
CA ASP A 130 4.85 -6.72 -2.73
C ASP A 130 3.43 -6.26 -3.13
N VAL A 131 3.21 -4.96 -3.37
CA VAL A 131 1.95 -4.44 -3.93
C VAL A 131 1.69 -5.08 -5.29
N ALA A 132 2.68 -5.09 -6.19
CA ALA A 132 2.56 -5.72 -7.49
C ALA A 132 2.24 -7.21 -7.38
N GLN A 133 2.85 -7.91 -6.43
CA GLN A 133 2.58 -9.33 -6.16
C GLN A 133 1.14 -9.55 -5.68
N MET A 134 0.61 -8.72 -4.78
CA MET A 134 -0.78 -8.85 -4.31
C MET A 134 -1.78 -8.57 -5.42
N LEU A 135 -1.51 -7.58 -6.27
CA LEU A 135 -2.32 -7.29 -7.45
C LEU A 135 -2.29 -8.45 -8.46
N GLN A 136 -1.12 -9.07 -8.66
CA GLN A 136 -0.97 -10.24 -9.52
C GLN A 136 -1.75 -11.45 -8.99
N TYR A 137 -1.69 -11.72 -7.68
CA TYR A 137 -2.51 -12.78 -7.08
C TYR A 137 -4.00 -12.56 -7.31
N ALA A 138 -4.47 -11.31 -7.21
CA ALA A 138 -5.86 -10.98 -7.49
C ALA A 138 -6.22 -11.16 -8.97
N ALA A 139 -5.32 -10.78 -9.89
CA ALA A 139 -5.49 -10.99 -11.32
C ALA A 139 -5.54 -12.47 -11.70
N ASP A 140 -4.72 -13.30 -11.05
CA ASP A 140 -4.65 -14.74 -11.26
C ASP A 140 -5.78 -15.52 -10.56
N GLY A 141 -6.63 -14.83 -9.79
CA GLY A 141 -7.77 -15.43 -9.10
C GLY A 141 -7.39 -16.31 -7.90
N VAL A 142 -6.21 -16.09 -7.33
CA VAL A 142 -5.78 -16.78 -6.09
C VAL A 142 -6.70 -16.34 -4.94
N PRO A 143 -7.26 -17.25 -4.13
CA PRO A 143 -8.08 -16.86 -2.99
C PRO A 143 -7.38 -15.84 -2.08
N VAL A 144 -8.07 -14.76 -1.72
CA VAL A 144 -7.49 -13.65 -0.93
C VAL A 144 -6.86 -14.12 0.39
N GLU A 145 -7.48 -15.09 1.07
CA GLU A 145 -6.94 -15.69 2.30
C GLU A 145 -5.58 -16.36 2.05
N GLU A 146 -5.47 -17.17 0.98
CA GLU A 146 -4.23 -17.83 0.58
C GLU A 146 -3.14 -16.83 0.18
N ALA A 147 -3.50 -15.83 -0.63
CA ALA A 147 -2.59 -14.79 -1.09
C ALA A 147 -2.01 -13.98 0.09
N VAL A 148 -2.87 -13.57 1.02
CA VAL A 148 -2.48 -12.79 2.19
C VAL A 148 -1.67 -13.63 3.16
N GLU A 149 -2.10 -14.87 3.47
CA GLU A 149 -1.34 -15.75 4.36
C GLU A 149 0.08 -15.98 3.82
N LYS A 150 0.19 -16.28 2.52
CA LYS A 150 1.50 -16.47 1.88
C LYS A 150 2.38 -15.24 1.99
N HIS A 151 1.84 -14.05 1.70
CA HIS A 151 2.59 -12.80 1.84
C HIS A 151 3.07 -12.55 3.27
N LEU A 152 2.20 -12.78 4.27
CA LEU A 152 2.56 -12.60 5.68
C LEU A 152 3.61 -13.62 6.14
N ARG A 153 3.51 -14.88 5.71
CA ARG A 153 4.52 -15.91 6.00
C ARG A 153 5.86 -15.60 5.32
N ASP A 154 5.85 -15.09 4.10
CA ASP A 154 7.06 -14.62 3.41
C ASP A 154 7.69 -13.43 4.15
N TYR A 155 6.88 -12.49 4.65
CA TYR A 155 7.36 -11.39 5.51
C TYR A 155 8.02 -11.93 6.78
N VAL A 156 7.35 -12.84 7.51
CA VAL A 156 7.92 -13.48 8.71
C VAL A 156 9.27 -14.13 8.38
N LYS A 157 9.33 -14.91 7.30
CA LYS A 157 10.57 -15.55 6.85
C LYS A 157 11.69 -14.53 6.57
N LYS A 158 11.41 -13.46 5.83
CA LYS A 158 12.39 -12.37 5.57
C LYS A 158 12.94 -11.77 6.86
N ILE A 159 12.09 -11.53 7.87
CA ILE A 159 12.49 -10.99 9.17
C ILE A 159 13.37 -11.98 9.95
N ARG A 160 13.05 -13.28 9.91
CA ARG A 160 13.82 -14.33 10.59
C ARG A 160 15.19 -14.55 9.94
N GLU A 161 15.24 -14.59 8.61
CA GLU A 161 16.49 -14.78 7.84
C GLU A 161 17.50 -13.65 8.08
N SER A 162 17.01 -12.45 8.37
CA SER A 162 17.86 -11.27 8.65
C SER A 162 18.05 -10.99 10.14
N ALA A 163 17.59 -11.87 11.04
CA ALA A 163 17.61 -11.65 12.48
C ALA A 163 19.02 -11.46 13.05
N ASP A 164 19.99 -12.28 12.65
CA ASP A 164 21.37 -12.19 13.15
C ASP A 164 22.04 -10.87 12.74
N VAL A 165 21.72 -10.39 11.53
CA VAL A 165 22.22 -9.11 11.03
C VAL A 165 21.56 -7.95 11.76
N ALA A 166 20.25 -8.03 12.01
CA ALA A 166 19.51 -7.04 12.80
C ALA A 166 20.03 -6.96 14.23
N LYS A 167 20.24 -8.10 14.91
CA LYS A 167 20.83 -8.16 16.25
C LYS A 167 22.26 -7.61 16.30
N SER A 168 23.04 -7.84 15.25
CA SER A 168 24.40 -7.28 15.14
C SER A 168 24.37 -5.77 14.90
N TYR A 169 23.32 -5.27 14.24
CA TYR A 169 23.07 -3.86 14.01
C TYR A 169 22.46 -3.17 15.24
N ASP A 170 21.65 -3.88 16.04
CA ASP A 170 20.91 -3.38 17.19
C ASP A 170 21.50 -3.79 18.55
N HIS A 171 22.30 -2.84 19.05
CA HIS A 171 22.48 -2.42 20.44
C HIS A 171 23.03 -0.97 20.44
N TYR A 172 23.54 -0.48 19.27
CA TYR A 172 24.14 0.85 19.07
C TYR A 172 23.99 1.42 17.63
N GLY A 173 22.97 1.05 16.84
CA GLY A 173 22.83 1.48 15.43
C GLY A 173 22.79 3.01 15.18
N LEU A 174 22.64 3.42 13.91
CA LEU A 174 22.63 4.84 13.53
C LEU A 174 21.31 5.59 13.81
N GLY A 175 20.27 4.93 14.31
CA GLY A 175 18.95 5.55 14.54
C GLY A 175 18.42 6.22 13.26
N TYR A 176 18.04 7.51 13.35
CA TYR A 176 17.55 8.29 12.20
C TYR A 176 18.54 8.37 11.01
N ASP A 177 19.86 8.27 11.24
CA ASP A 177 20.84 8.36 10.16
C ASP A 177 20.91 7.07 9.31
N THR A 178 20.21 6.01 9.71
CA THR A 178 20.14 4.73 8.98
C THR A 178 19.66 4.93 7.53
N CYS A 179 18.66 5.79 7.31
CA CYS A 179 18.16 6.04 5.96
C CYS A 179 19.21 6.73 5.06
N ILE A 180 20.04 7.60 5.65
CA ILE A 180 21.14 8.28 4.95
C ILE A 180 22.21 7.25 4.56
N LEU A 181 22.57 6.35 5.49
CA LEU A 181 23.50 5.26 5.23
C LEU A 181 23.01 4.38 4.08
N VAL A 182 21.76 3.91 4.13
CA VAL A 182 21.15 3.08 3.07
C VAL A 182 21.21 3.79 1.72
N SER A 183 20.78 5.05 1.66
CA SER A 183 20.78 5.84 0.42
C SER A 183 22.19 5.97 -0.19
N ARG A 184 23.19 6.28 0.65
CA ARG A 184 24.59 6.41 0.20
C ARG A 184 25.17 5.07 -0.25
N LEU A 185 24.90 3.98 0.45
CA LEU A 185 25.35 2.65 0.06
C LEU A 185 24.74 2.24 -1.29
N GLN A 186 23.45 2.49 -1.50
CA GLN A 186 22.80 2.22 -2.79
C GLN A 186 23.43 2.99 -3.96
N GLN A 187 23.86 4.24 -3.73
CA GLN A 187 24.54 5.05 -4.76
C GLN A 187 25.91 4.52 -5.17
N THR A 188 26.52 3.64 -4.36
CA THR A 188 27.81 3.02 -4.71
C THR A 188 27.68 1.86 -5.69
N ARG A 189 26.47 1.34 -5.91
CA ARG A 189 26.25 0.19 -6.79
C ARG A 189 26.51 0.56 -8.24
N VAL A 190 27.26 -0.28 -8.93
CA VAL A 190 27.51 -0.16 -10.38
C VAL A 190 26.61 -1.17 -11.11
N ASN A 191 25.76 -0.69 -12.02
CA ASN A 191 24.87 -1.53 -12.85
C ASN A 191 24.03 -2.56 -12.06
N GLY A 192 23.55 -2.19 -10.87
CA GLY A 192 22.76 -3.09 -10.01
C GLY A 192 23.57 -4.18 -9.29
N GLY A 193 24.91 -4.10 -9.34
CA GLY A 193 25.81 -4.98 -8.59
C GLY A 193 25.78 -4.75 -7.07
N PRO A 194 26.69 -5.43 -6.33
CA PRO A 194 26.80 -5.27 -4.88
C PRO A 194 27.25 -3.84 -4.53
N VAL A 195 27.01 -3.46 -3.27
CA VAL A 195 27.52 -2.21 -2.70
C VAL A 195 29.04 -2.23 -2.65
N ASP A 196 29.68 -1.11 -3.01
CA ASP A 196 31.13 -0.96 -2.89
C ASP A 196 31.51 -0.74 -1.42
N ARG A 197 31.83 -1.85 -0.74
CA ARG A 197 32.22 -1.83 0.68
C ARG A 197 33.45 -0.98 0.98
N SER A 198 34.32 -0.71 -0.02
CA SER A 198 35.49 0.16 0.18
C SER A 198 35.10 1.62 0.50
N LYS A 199 33.85 2.02 0.24
CA LYS A 199 33.33 3.36 0.49
C LYS A 199 32.73 3.55 1.87
N ILE A 200 32.53 2.48 2.66
CA ILE A 200 31.82 2.55 3.96
C ILE A 200 32.48 3.57 4.90
N ALA A 201 33.80 3.53 5.05
CA ALA A 201 34.53 4.49 5.89
C ALA A 201 34.32 5.94 5.44
N GLN A 202 34.32 6.21 4.13
CA GLN A 202 34.04 7.55 3.61
C GLN A 202 32.59 7.97 3.89
N ILE A 203 31.63 7.07 3.69
CA ILE A 203 30.21 7.33 3.95
C ILE A 203 29.98 7.70 5.42
N PHE A 204 30.63 7.01 6.36
CA PHE A 204 30.56 7.35 7.78
C PHE A 204 31.17 8.72 8.11
N ASN A 205 32.30 9.07 7.49
CA ASN A 205 32.89 10.41 7.64
C ASN A 205 31.93 11.49 7.16
N ASP A 206 31.28 11.26 6.01
CA ASP A 206 30.33 12.21 5.45
C ASP A 206 29.08 12.33 6.35
N ILE A 207 28.57 11.22 6.91
CA ILE A 207 27.43 11.26 7.86
C ILE A 207 27.81 12.08 9.11
N ASN A 208 29.00 11.88 9.65
CA ASN A 208 29.48 12.65 10.80
C ASN A 208 29.67 14.14 10.48
N ALA A 209 30.16 14.47 9.29
CA ALA A 209 30.30 15.86 8.84
C ALA A 209 28.92 16.56 8.75
N ASP A 210 27.91 15.88 8.20
CA ASP A 210 26.55 16.41 8.13
C ASP A 210 25.93 16.61 9.50
N ARG A 211 26.08 15.63 10.40
CA ARG A 211 25.61 15.75 11.79
C ARG A 211 26.20 16.97 12.50
N VAL A 212 27.51 17.20 12.36
CA VAL A 212 28.19 18.37 12.94
C VAL A 212 27.66 19.67 12.34
N LYS A 213 27.44 19.71 11.02
CA LYS A 213 26.84 20.86 10.33
C LYS A 213 25.43 21.17 10.82
N GLU A 214 24.67 20.15 11.20
CA GLU A 214 23.32 20.26 11.79
C GLU A 214 23.33 20.53 13.31
N GLY A 215 24.52 20.66 13.93
CA GLY A 215 24.66 20.95 15.36
C GLY A 215 24.58 19.73 16.28
N HIS A 216 24.65 18.52 15.72
CA HIS A 216 24.68 17.27 16.48
C HIS A 216 26.12 16.77 16.71
N LYS A 217 26.30 15.95 17.76
CA LYS A 217 27.57 15.25 17.99
C LYS A 217 27.80 14.17 16.91
N PRO A 218 29.05 13.99 16.45
CA PRO A 218 29.39 12.87 15.59
C PRO A 218 29.16 11.53 16.32
N ARG A 219 28.93 10.48 15.55
CA ARG A 219 28.87 9.10 16.03
C ARG A 219 30.26 8.64 16.45
N GLU A 220 30.31 7.85 17.51
CA GLU A 220 31.56 7.31 18.05
C GLU A 220 32.21 6.32 17.07
N GLU A 221 33.54 6.32 16.98
CA GLU A 221 34.27 5.44 16.06
C GLU A 221 34.08 3.95 16.41
N SER A 222 33.97 3.62 17.69
CA SER A 222 33.65 2.28 18.19
C SER A 222 32.29 1.79 17.67
N MET A 223 31.29 2.66 17.66
CA MET A 223 29.96 2.38 17.13
C MET A 223 30.01 2.12 15.63
N LEU A 224 30.70 2.97 14.87
CA LEU A 224 30.83 2.82 13.41
C LEU A 224 31.55 1.52 13.04
N LYS A 225 32.60 1.14 13.78
CA LYS A 225 33.30 -0.15 13.61
C LYS A 225 32.41 -1.37 13.87
N ASN A 226 31.56 -1.30 14.90
CA ASN A 226 30.60 -2.38 15.19
C ASN A 226 29.58 -2.53 14.05
N ILE A 227 29.09 -1.41 13.52
CA ILE A 227 28.15 -1.41 12.40
C ILE A 227 28.79 -1.97 11.14
N GLU A 228 30.04 -1.61 10.84
CA GLU A 228 30.78 -2.17 9.71
C GLU A 228 30.94 -3.70 9.84
N ALA A 229 31.19 -4.22 11.05
CA ALA A 229 31.30 -5.65 11.30
C ALA A 229 29.98 -6.43 11.07
N ALA A 230 28.83 -5.78 11.29
CA ALA A 230 27.51 -6.35 11.00
C ALA A 230 27.32 -6.62 9.49
N PHE A 231 28.07 -5.92 8.62
CA PHE A 231 28.07 -6.09 7.16
C PHE A 231 29.36 -6.75 6.65
N SER A 232 29.83 -7.77 7.38
CA SER A 232 31.13 -8.43 7.14
C SER A 232 31.29 -9.05 5.74
N ASP A 233 30.19 -9.31 5.02
CA ASP A 233 30.18 -9.85 3.66
C ASP A 233 29.02 -9.25 2.83
N ASP A 234 29.06 -9.50 1.52
CA ASP A 234 28.06 -8.97 0.58
C ASP A 234 26.67 -9.54 0.89
N ASP A 235 26.56 -10.79 1.33
CA ASP A 235 25.28 -11.44 1.63
C ASP A 235 24.58 -10.79 2.84
N LYS A 236 25.33 -10.52 3.92
CA LYS A 236 24.82 -9.80 5.10
C LYS A 236 24.47 -8.36 4.78
N MET A 237 25.27 -7.68 3.95
CA MET A 237 24.95 -6.33 3.48
C MET A 237 23.64 -6.32 2.69
N GLU A 238 23.45 -7.27 1.76
CA GLU A 238 22.22 -7.38 0.98
C GLU A 238 21.01 -7.75 1.86
N LEU A 239 21.17 -8.66 2.83
CA LEU A 239 20.13 -8.98 3.80
C LEU A 239 19.70 -7.76 4.62
N TRP A 240 20.66 -6.97 5.11
CA TRP A 240 20.38 -5.74 5.84
C TRP A 240 19.69 -4.68 4.97
N LEU A 241 20.19 -4.45 3.74
CA LEU A 241 19.59 -3.48 2.83
C LEU A 241 18.16 -3.87 2.44
N LYS A 242 17.89 -5.16 2.20
CA LYS A 242 16.54 -5.67 1.96
C LYS A 242 15.63 -5.42 3.15
N ARG A 243 16.15 -5.64 4.36
CA ARG A 243 15.43 -5.37 5.61
C ARG A 243 15.12 -3.88 5.79
N CYS A 244 16.09 -3.00 5.56
CA CYS A 244 15.89 -1.56 5.66
C CYS A 244 14.93 -0.98 4.61
N ALA A 245 14.78 -1.64 3.47
CA ALA A 245 13.80 -1.26 2.46
C ALA A 245 12.37 -1.58 2.92
N GLU A 246 12.18 -2.60 3.77
CA GLU A 246 10.87 -3.01 4.24
C GLU A 246 10.23 -1.92 5.13
N PRO A 247 9.06 -1.38 4.76
CA PRO A 247 8.41 -0.36 5.56
C PRO A 247 8.03 -0.88 6.94
N MET A 248 8.12 0.01 7.93
CA MET A 248 7.81 -0.25 9.35
C MET A 248 8.76 -1.20 10.09
N VAL A 249 9.82 -1.66 9.43
CA VAL A 249 10.88 -2.44 10.07
C VAL A 249 11.85 -1.49 10.78
N ARG A 250 12.10 -1.76 12.07
CA ARG A 250 12.94 -0.93 12.93
C ARG A 250 14.42 -1.29 12.82
N ASN A 251 14.72 -2.45 12.25
CA ASN A 251 16.06 -3.05 12.15
C ASN A 251 16.63 -3.41 13.51
N ASP A 252 15.75 -3.83 14.41
CA ASP A 252 16.05 -4.25 15.77
C ASP A 252 15.41 -5.62 16.10
N ASP A 253 15.69 -6.14 17.30
CA ASP A 253 15.08 -7.37 17.81
C ASP A 253 13.54 -7.24 17.97
N GLY A 254 13.00 -6.02 18.02
CA GLY A 254 11.56 -5.75 18.07
C GLY A 254 10.80 -6.23 16.84
N ASP A 255 11.42 -6.25 15.67
CA ASP A 255 10.82 -6.79 14.45
C ASP A 255 10.57 -8.31 14.55
N ASN A 256 11.44 -9.04 15.27
CA ASN A 256 11.24 -10.47 15.53
C ASN A 256 10.00 -10.70 16.43
N HIS A 257 9.65 -9.73 17.27
CA HIS A 257 8.41 -9.77 18.04
C HIS A 257 7.18 -9.53 17.15
N ALA A 258 7.27 -8.60 16.20
CA ALA A 258 6.21 -8.39 15.22
C ALA A 258 5.99 -9.64 14.36
N ALA A 259 7.07 -10.31 13.92
CA ALA A 259 7.00 -11.58 13.20
C ALA A 259 6.29 -12.68 14.01
N THR A 260 6.67 -12.87 15.29
CA THR A 260 5.97 -13.82 16.19
C THR A 260 4.49 -13.48 16.33
N ALA A 261 4.15 -12.20 16.46
CA ALA A 261 2.76 -11.79 16.61
C ALA A 261 1.91 -12.11 15.36
N LEU A 262 2.48 -11.91 14.16
CA LEU A 262 1.83 -12.30 12.91
C LEU A 262 1.59 -13.81 12.86
N GLU A 263 2.57 -14.63 13.26
CA GLU A 263 2.41 -16.09 13.33
C GLU A 263 1.23 -16.48 14.25
N VAL A 264 1.13 -15.87 15.44
CA VAL A 264 0.03 -16.11 16.38
C VAL A 264 -1.33 -15.76 15.77
N LEU A 265 -1.45 -14.60 15.09
CA LEU A 265 -2.72 -14.16 14.49
C LEU A 265 -3.13 -15.03 13.29
N ILE A 266 -2.16 -15.44 12.47
CA ILE A 266 -2.42 -16.36 11.34
C ILE A 266 -2.93 -17.70 11.89
N ASP A 267 -2.21 -18.29 12.84
CA ASP A 267 -2.51 -19.63 13.36
C ASP A 267 -3.78 -19.66 14.24
N ALA A 268 -4.20 -18.51 14.78
CA ALA A 268 -5.49 -18.35 15.48
C ALA A 268 -6.70 -18.35 14.54
N GLY A 269 -6.50 -18.24 13.22
CA GLY A 269 -7.58 -18.15 12.23
C GLY A 269 -8.22 -16.77 12.10
N ASP A 270 -7.63 -15.72 12.70
CA ASP A 270 -8.17 -14.36 12.65
C ASP A 270 -8.09 -13.76 11.23
N LEU A 271 -7.13 -14.22 10.41
CA LEU A 271 -6.98 -13.81 9.02
C LEU A 271 -8.29 -14.00 8.23
N LYS A 272 -8.91 -15.18 8.36
CA LYS A 272 -10.16 -15.51 7.66
C LYS A 272 -11.29 -14.56 8.04
N THR A 273 -11.40 -14.23 9.32
CA THR A 273 -12.42 -13.32 9.83
C THR A 273 -12.21 -11.91 9.26
N LEU A 274 -10.97 -11.42 9.28
CA LEU A 274 -10.63 -10.08 8.79
C LEU A 274 -10.84 -9.94 7.27
N VAL A 275 -10.45 -10.96 6.51
CA VAL A 275 -10.71 -11.05 5.07
C VAL A 275 -12.22 -11.07 4.78
N GLY A 276 -12.99 -11.86 5.54
CA GLY A 276 -14.45 -11.90 5.41
C GLY A 276 -15.11 -10.55 5.68
N TRP A 277 -14.63 -9.81 6.69
CA TRP A 277 -15.09 -8.46 6.99
C TRP A 277 -14.75 -7.46 5.88
N SER A 278 -13.53 -7.49 5.36
CA SER A 278 -13.12 -6.64 4.23
C SER A 278 -14.04 -6.83 3.02
N VAL A 279 -14.25 -8.07 2.58
CA VAL A 279 -15.12 -8.37 1.43
C VAL A 279 -16.57 -7.94 1.70
N THR A 280 -17.08 -8.14 2.91
CA THR A 280 -18.45 -7.77 3.27
C THR A 280 -18.63 -6.25 3.26
N GLN A 281 -17.74 -5.51 3.92
CA GLN A 281 -17.82 -4.06 4.00
C GLN A 281 -17.64 -3.40 2.63
N GLU A 282 -16.70 -3.87 1.80
CA GLU A 282 -16.55 -3.35 0.44
C GLU A 282 -17.82 -3.59 -0.39
N ARG A 283 -18.44 -4.78 -0.28
CA ARG A 283 -19.69 -5.07 -0.98
C ARG A 283 -20.84 -4.16 -0.54
N GLU A 284 -20.96 -3.89 0.75
CA GLU A 284 -22.08 -3.14 1.33
C GLU A 284 -21.91 -1.62 1.18
N GLN A 285 -20.70 -1.10 1.32
CA GLN A 285 -20.42 0.34 1.40
C GLN A 285 -19.78 0.91 0.13
N CYS A 286 -19.12 0.08 -0.67
CA CYS A 286 -18.31 0.52 -1.80
C CYS A 286 -18.84 0.00 -3.14
N SER A 287 -20.16 -0.10 -3.28
CA SER A 287 -20.78 -0.51 -4.54
C SER A 287 -20.61 0.56 -5.62
N TRP A 288 -19.69 0.30 -6.55
CA TRP A 288 -19.49 1.13 -7.73
C TRP A 288 -20.78 1.24 -8.56
N GLU A 289 -21.50 0.13 -8.75
CA GLU A 289 -22.73 0.12 -9.54
C GLU A 289 -23.79 1.02 -8.92
N ALA A 290 -23.96 0.99 -7.60
CA ALA A 290 -24.92 1.83 -6.91
C ALA A 290 -24.50 3.32 -6.95
N THR A 291 -23.20 3.60 -6.84
CA THR A 291 -22.69 4.98 -6.66
C THR A 291 -22.42 5.67 -8.00
N ILE A 292 -21.76 5.00 -8.95
CA ILE A 292 -21.30 5.57 -10.22
C ILE A 292 -22.17 5.12 -11.41
N GLY A 293 -22.74 3.91 -11.35
CA GLY A 293 -23.56 3.34 -12.41
C GLY A 293 -24.66 4.26 -12.97
N PRO A 294 -25.43 5.00 -12.13
CA PRO A 294 -26.45 5.93 -12.61
C PRO A 294 -25.88 7.04 -13.51
N ALA A 295 -24.74 7.65 -13.14
CA ALA A 295 -24.13 8.74 -13.89
C ALA A 295 -23.56 8.24 -15.23
N VAL A 296 -22.94 7.06 -15.24
CA VAL A 296 -22.42 6.43 -16.47
C VAL A 296 -23.55 6.05 -17.44
N LYS A 297 -24.65 5.48 -16.92
CA LYS A 297 -25.85 5.18 -17.71
C LYS A 297 -26.42 6.46 -18.35
N ALA A 298 -26.52 7.55 -17.59
CA ALA A 298 -27.01 8.84 -18.08
C ALA A 298 -26.11 9.42 -19.18
N LEU A 299 -24.79 9.44 -18.99
CA LEU A 299 -23.84 9.92 -20.00
C LEU A 299 -23.86 9.10 -21.28
N ARG A 300 -23.99 7.76 -21.19
CA ARG A 300 -24.14 6.89 -22.37
C ARG A 300 -25.43 7.17 -23.14
N ARG A 301 -26.55 7.40 -22.44
CA ARG A 301 -27.81 7.80 -23.07
C ARG A 301 -27.60 9.11 -23.83
N LEU A 302 -27.12 10.15 -23.16
CA LEU A 302 -26.88 11.46 -23.78
C LEU A 302 -25.91 11.39 -24.97
N GLY A 303 -24.88 10.55 -24.90
CA GLY A 303 -23.95 10.30 -26.01
C GLY A 303 -24.60 9.59 -27.21
N ARG A 304 -25.58 8.71 -26.98
CA ARG A 304 -26.38 8.13 -28.07
C ARG A 304 -27.34 9.16 -28.67
N THR A 305 -27.97 10.00 -27.85
CA THR A 305 -28.83 11.11 -28.30
C THR A 305 -28.04 12.20 -29.03
N SER A 306 -26.73 12.32 -28.78
CA SER A 306 -25.84 13.30 -29.42
C SER A 306 -25.26 12.85 -30.76
N ALA A 307 -25.44 11.59 -31.16
CA ALA A 307 -24.91 11.07 -32.41
C ALA A 307 -25.45 11.86 -33.62
N GLY A 308 -24.54 12.44 -34.41
CA GLY A 308 -24.89 13.30 -35.56
C GLY A 308 -25.21 14.76 -35.21
N LYS A 309 -25.05 15.19 -33.94
CA LYS A 309 -25.21 16.60 -33.51
C LYS A 309 -23.87 17.35 -33.53
N ASP A 310 -23.95 18.68 -33.45
CA ASP A 310 -22.81 19.60 -33.56
C ASP A 310 -21.86 19.51 -32.33
N MET A 311 -20.82 18.67 -32.46
CA MET A 311 -19.80 18.47 -31.43
C MET A 311 -18.94 19.72 -31.16
N GLN A 312 -18.90 20.67 -32.10
CA GLN A 312 -18.17 21.92 -31.94
C GLN A 312 -18.85 22.82 -30.91
N LYS A 313 -20.19 22.86 -30.89
CA LYS A 313 -20.96 23.53 -29.83
C LYS A 313 -20.74 22.92 -28.44
N LEU A 314 -20.66 21.60 -28.34
CA LEU A 314 -20.34 20.92 -27.07
C LEU A 314 -18.94 21.33 -26.58
N ALA A 315 -17.95 21.34 -27.48
CA ALA A 315 -16.58 21.72 -27.18
C ALA A 315 -16.46 23.20 -26.77
N GLU A 316 -17.13 24.12 -27.49
CA GLU A 316 -17.18 25.54 -27.18
C GLU A 316 -17.85 25.81 -25.82
N TYR A 317 -18.97 25.13 -25.53
CA TYR A 317 -19.65 25.25 -24.25
C TYR A 317 -18.80 24.68 -23.10
N ALA A 318 -18.18 23.50 -23.28
CA ALA A 318 -17.27 22.90 -22.30
C ALA A 318 -16.05 23.81 -22.03
N LYS A 319 -15.50 24.44 -23.08
CA LYS A 319 -14.39 25.40 -22.95
C LYS A 319 -14.79 26.66 -22.20
N ALA A 320 -16.01 27.15 -22.38
CA ALA A 320 -16.55 28.30 -21.64
C ALA A 320 -16.83 28.00 -20.15
N HIS A 321 -17.06 26.72 -19.80
CA HIS A 321 -17.43 26.28 -18.45
C HIS A 321 -16.33 25.51 -17.71
N GLN A 322 -15.16 25.29 -18.34
CA GLN A 322 -13.97 24.85 -17.63
C GLN A 322 -13.56 25.95 -16.64
N LYS A 323 -13.77 25.70 -15.34
CA LYS A 323 -13.16 26.54 -14.31
C LYS A 323 -11.64 26.45 -14.46
N PRO A 324 -10.90 27.57 -14.40
CA PRO A 324 -9.45 27.51 -14.39
C PRO A 324 -9.00 26.62 -13.23
N VAL A 325 -8.21 25.60 -13.53
CA VAL A 325 -7.50 24.82 -12.53
C VAL A 325 -6.59 25.82 -11.80
N LYS A 326 -6.87 26.09 -10.52
CA LYS A 326 -5.91 26.82 -9.69
C LYS A 326 -4.68 25.92 -9.60
N VAL A 327 -3.61 26.35 -10.28
CA VAL A 327 -2.26 25.77 -10.15
C VAL A 327 -1.73 26.07 -8.76
#